data_AF-A0A806JZC3-F1
#
_entry.id   AF-A0A806JZC3-F1
#
_cell.length_a   1.000
_cell.length_b   1.000
_cell.length_c   1.000
_cell.angle_alpha   90.00
_cell.angle_beta   90.00
_cell.angle_gamma   90.00
#
_symmetry.space_group_name_H-M   'P 1'
#
loop_
_entity.id
_entity.type
_entity.pdbx_description
1 polymer ?
#
loop_
_entity_poly.entity_id
_entity_poly.type
_entity_poly.pdbx_seq_one_letter_code
_entity_poly.pdbx_strand_id
1 'polypeptide(L)'
;MFVFSKDSPKTFNPLKEKTVRNGFEMLVFNKKADGVNKKVLKELKTEKTKNNIWEYAVGLGGSTNDKIAFEHPAIFPEKLAEDHILSWSNEGDIVFDPMCGSGTVCKMAYLNGRNYIGCDISSKYADIAKSRLDSYEKQLNLFSKIL
;
A
#
# COMPACT_ATOMS: atom_id res chain seq x y z
N MET A 1 -8.05 7.17 1.64
CA MET A 1 -8.52 5.87 1.14
C MET A 1 -9.14 5.14 2.33
N PHE A 2 -10.27 4.47 2.13
CA PHE A 2 -10.96 3.74 3.20
C PHE A 2 -10.89 2.24 2.90
N VAL A 3 -10.73 1.44 3.95
CA VAL A 3 -10.79 -0.02 3.86
C VAL A 3 -12.02 -0.47 4.61
N PHE A 4 -12.95 -1.08 3.88
CA PHE A 4 -14.19 -1.58 4.44
C PHE A 4 -14.07 -3.08 4.70
N SER A 5 -14.52 -3.51 5.87
CA SER A 5 -14.71 -4.91 6.20
C SER A 5 -16.12 -5.09 6.76
N LYS A 6 -16.77 -6.22 6.43
CA LYS A 6 -18.11 -6.52 6.94
C LYS A 6 -18.08 -6.72 8.46
N ASP A 7 -17.01 -7.32 8.97
CA ASP A 7 -16.78 -7.63 10.37
C ASP A 7 -15.37 -7.17 10.76
N SER A 8 -14.69 -7.89 11.65
CA SER A 8 -13.27 -7.66 11.93
C SER A 8 -12.41 -7.88 10.67
N PRO A 9 -11.46 -6.98 10.36
CA PRO A 9 -10.51 -7.20 9.28
C PRO A 9 -9.77 -8.53 9.46
N LYS A 10 -9.79 -9.38 8.44
CA LYS A 10 -9.10 -10.68 8.46
C LYS A 10 -7.58 -10.55 8.29
N THR A 11 -7.14 -9.47 7.64
CA THR A 11 -5.75 -9.23 7.28
C THR A 11 -5.35 -7.85 7.75
N PHE A 12 -4.20 -7.74 8.41
CA PHE A 12 -3.52 -6.48 8.67
C PHE A 12 -2.00 -6.70 8.69
N ASN A 13 -1.33 -6.17 7.68
CA ASN A 13 0.11 -6.24 7.48
C ASN A 13 0.70 -4.83 7.75
N PRO A 14 1.06 -4.48 9.00
CA PRO A 14 1.47 -3.13 9.34
C PRO A 14 2.74 -2.72 8.59
N LEU A 15 2.67 -1.64 7.82
CA LEU A 15 3.83 -1.02 7.18
C LEU A 15 4.88 -0.66 8.24
N LYS A 16 6.14 -0.94 7.93
CA LYS A 16 7.28 -0.68 8.80
C LYS A 16 8.12 0.46 8.28
N GLU A 17 8.71 1.21 9.20
CA GLU A 17 9.70 2.22 8.92
C GLU A 17 10.84 2.12 9.94
N LYS A 18 12.03 2.58 9.57
CA LYS A 18 13.19 2.56 10.45
C LYS A 18 12.95 3.42 11.70
N THR A 19 13.40 2.93 12.84
CA THR A 19 13.44 3.72 14.07
C THR A 19 14.65 4.64 14.07
N VAL A 20 14.45 5.87 14.57
CA VAL A 20 15.58 6.78 14.85
C VAL A 20 16.40 6.25 16.04
N ARG A 21 15.74 5.66 17.04
CA ARG A 21 16.37 4.97 18.18
C ARG A 21 16.48 3.48 17.90
N ASN A 22 17.69 3.00 17.65
CA ASN A 22 18.05 1.59 17.48
C ASN A 22 19.34 1.28 18.27
N GLY A 23 19.77 0.01 18.28
CA GLY A 23 20.94 -0.43 19.04
C GLY A 23 20.61 -0.80 20.48
N PHE A 24 21.53 -0.57 21.42
CA PHE A 24 21.38 -1.00 22.81
C PHE A 24 21.14 0.18 23.75
N GLU A 25 20.14 0.09 24.62
CA GLU A 25 19.83 1.13 25.59
C GLU A 25 19.45 0.56 26.96
N MET A 26 19.83 1.26 28.02
CA MET A 26 19.44 0.95 29.40
C MET A 26 18.00 1.37 29.64
N LEU A 27 17.06 0.42 29.50
CA LEU A 27 15.63 0.65 29.70
C LEU A 27 15.21 0.32 31.12
N VAL A 28 14.30 1.12 31.68
CA VAL A 28 13.65 0.82 32.96
C VAL A 28 12.83 -0.46 32.79
N PHE A 29 13.04 -1.40 33.70
CA PHE A 29 12.31 -2.66 33.75
C PHE A 29 11.90 -2.92 35.19
N ASN A 30 10.70 -2.43 35.54
CA ASN A 30 10.09 -2.69 36.84
C ASN A 30 9.02 -3.74 36.72
N LYS A 31 9.21 -4.84 37.45
CA LYS A 31 8.19 -5.87 37.64
C LYS A 31 7.77 -6.01 39.11
N LYS A 32 8.11 -5.07 39.98
CA LYS A 32 7.89 -5.18 41.43
C LYS A 32 7.16 -3.95 41.98
N ALA A 33 6.38 -4.16 43.04
CA ALA A 33 5.63 -3.12 43.76
C ALA A 33 6.52 -2.31 44.74
N ASP A 34 7.84 -2.56 44.76
CA ASP A 34 8.81 -1.91 45.65
C ASP A 34 9.18 -0.47 45.24
N GLY A 35 8.69 -0.01 44.09
CA GLY A 35 8.94 1.35 43.58
C GLY A 35 10.37 1.58 43.08
N VAL A 36 11.22 0.54 43.03
CA VAL A 36 12.62 0.68 42.65
C VAL A 36 12.79 0.53 41.15
N ASN A 37 13.20 1.61 40.48
CA ASN A 37 13.54 1.61 39.05
C ASN A 37 14.87 0.88 38.76
N LYS A 38 14.82 -0.36 38.29
CA LYS A 38 16.01 -1.05 37.77
C LYS A 38 16.11 -0.87 36.26
N LYS A 39 17.27 -0.45 35.78
CA LYS A 39 17.55 -0.37 34.34
C LYS A 39 18.29 -1.63 33.88
N VAL A 40 17.91 -2.16 32.73
CA VAL A 40 18.55 -3.31 32.07
C VAL A 40 18.90 -2.94 30.65
N LEU A 41 20.07 -3.38 30.17
CA LEU A 41 20.46 -3.19 28.78
C LEU A 41 19.53 -4.02 27.89
N LYS A 42 18.88 -3.38 26.94
CA LYS A 42 18.03 -4.04 25.94
C LYS A 42 18.40 -3.59 24.55
N GLU A 43 18.35 -4.54 23.64
CA GLU A 43 18.37 -4.25 22.21
C GLU A 43 17.02 -3.64 21.80
N LEU A 44 17.08 -2.54 21.08
CA LEU A 44 15.94 -1.82 20.53
C LEU A 44 15.63 -2.33 19.13
N LYS A 45 14.34 -2.35 18.78
CA LYS A 45 13.91 -2.68 17.43
C LYS A 45 14.44 -1.64 16.44
N THR A 46 14.95 -2.11 15.31
CA THR A 46 15.41 -1.29 14.19
C THR A 46 14.26 -0.71 13.36
N GLU A 47 13.07 -1.29 13.50
CA GLU A 47 11.86 -0.88 12.79
C GLU A 47 10.68 -0.73 13.74
N LYS A 48 9.80 0.21 13.39
CA LYS A 48 8.51 0.46 14.03
C LYS A 48 7.41 0.41 12.99
N THR A 49 6.18 0.23 13.44
CA THR A 49 5.02 0.45 12.58
C THR A 49 4.94 1.93 12.20
N LYS A 50 4.73 2.21 10.92
CA LYS A 50 4.48 3.56 10.41
C LYS A 50 3.24 4.15 11.11
N ASN A 51 3.28 5.44 11.41
CA ASN A 51 2.13 6.12 12.02
C ASN A 51 0.99 6.31 11.00
N ASN A 52 -0.03 7.08 11.36
CA ASN A 52 -1.19 7.38 10.51
C ASN A 52 -1.02 8.64 9.62
N ILE A 53 0.17 9.22 9.55
CA ILE A 53 0.47 10.39 8.69
C ILE A 53 1.45 9.94 7.62
N TRP A 54 0.98 9.87 6.38
CA TRP A 54 1.77 9.34 5.26
C TRP A 54 2.06 10.44 4.25
N GLU A 55 3.32 10.53 3.83
CA GLU A 55 3.79 11.47 2.82
C GLU A 55 4.13 10.73 1.53
N TYR A 56 3.68 11.29 0.40
CA TYR A 56 3.89 10.72 -0.93
C TYR A 56 4.25 11.81 -1.93
N ALA A 57 5.14 11.49 -2.87
CA ALA A 57 5.40 12.34 -4.01
C ALA A 57 4.17 12.39 -4.94
N VAL A 58 3.95 13.54 -5.58
CA VAL A 58 2.81 13.78 -6.47
C VAL A 58 3.28 14.34 -7.82
N GLY A 59 2.44 14.21 -8.86
CA GLY A 59 2.73 14.67 -10.21
C GLY A 59 3.44 13.62 -11.08
N LEU A 60 3.85 13.99 -12.28
CA LEU A 60 4.56 13.07 -13.19
C LEU A 60 5.88 12.61 -12.56
N GLY A 61 6.07 11.30 -12.45
CA GLY A 61 7.23 10.70 -11.75
C GLY A 61 7.07 10.56 -10.24
N GLY A 62 6.10 11.23 -9.62
CA GLY A 62 5.75 11.07 -8.21
C GLY A 62 4.50 10.20 -8.02
N SER A 63 3.39 10.60 -8.62
CA SER A 63 2.13 9.87 -8.58
C SER A 63 2.17 8.61 -9.45
N THR A 64 2.69 8.74 -10.67
CA THR A 64 2.86 7.67 -11.65
C THR A 64 3.73 8.17 -12.80
N ASN A 65 4.31 7.24 -13.57
CA ASN A 65 4.94 7.52 -14.85
C ASN A 65 3.99 7.31 -16.05
N ASP A 66 2.78 6.77 -15.81
CA ASP A 66 1.80 6.50 -16.85
C ASP A 66 1.14 7.80 -17.31
N LYS A 67 1.61 8.36 -18.44
CA LYS A 67 1.08 9.63 -18.98
C LYS A 67 -0.43 9.61 -19.18
N ILE A 68 -0.98 8.47 -19.64
CA ILE A 68 -2.42 8.28 -19.85
C ILE A 68 -3.24 8.49 -18.56
N ALA A 69 -2.66 8.24 -17.38
CA ALA A 69 -3.36 8.44 -16.12
C ALA A 69 -3.70 9.92 -15.89
N PHE A 70 -2.89 10.85 -16.39
CA PHE A 70 -3.09 12.30 -16.26
C PHE A 70 -4.20 12.85 -17.17
N GLU A 71 -4.80 12.03 -18.05
CA GLU A 71 -6.04 12.40 -18.73
C GLU A 71 -7.25 12.42 -17.78
N HIS A 72 -7.12 11.79 -16.61
CA HIS A 72 -8.04 11.97 -15.49
C HIS A 72 -7.60 13.16 -14.63
N PRO A 73 -8.49 14.12 -14.32
CA PRO A 73 -8.10 15.38 -13.68
C PRO A 73 -7.66 15.22 -12.22
N ALA A 74 -8.10 14.16 -11.55
CA ALA A 74 -7.87 13.94 -10.12
C ALA A 74 -7.34 12.52 -9.87
N ILE A 75 -6.05 12.30 -10.08
CA ILE A 75 -5.39 11.04 -9.73
C ILE A 75 -4.74 11.12 -8.35
N PHE A 76 -4.66 9.99 -7.66
CA PHE A 76 -3.81 9.85 -6.48
C PHE A 76 -2.54 9.02 -6.79
N PRO A 77 -1.49 9.13 -5.96
CA PRO A 77 -0.24 8.38 -6.15
C PRO A 77 -0.41 6.86 -6.08
N GLU A 78 0.30 6.15 -6.95
CA GLU A 78 0.39 4.68 -6.93
C GLU A 78 0.86 4.17 -5.57
N LYS A 79 1.85 4.81 -4.97
CA LYS A 79 2.41 4.38 -3.69
C LYS A 79 1.40 4.44 -2.54
N LEU A 80 0.48 5.41 -2.57
CA LEU A 80 -0.61 5.50 -1.59
C LEU A 80 -1.56 4.29 -1.69
N ALA A 81 -1.91 3.89 -2.92
CA ALA A 81 -2.77 2.74 -3.16
C ALA A 81 -2.08 1.42 -2.81
N GLU A 82 -0.84 1.25 -3.24
CA GLU A 82 -0.01 0.08 -2.91
C GLU A 82 0.11 -0.13 -1.40
N ASP A 83 0.43 0.93 -0.65
CA ASP A 83 0.59 0.85 0.80
C ASP A 83 -0.72 0.39 1.50
N HIS A 84 -1.89 0.80 1.00
CA HIS A 84 -3.17 0.29 1.50
C HIS A 84 -3.42 -1.17 1.09
N ILE A 85 -3.18 -1.52 -0.17
CA ILE A 85 -3.37 -2.88 -0.68
C ILE A 85 -2.50 -3.87 0.11
N LEU A 86 -1.22 -3.57 0.29
CA LEU A 86 -0.30 -4.41 1.05
C LEU A 86 -0.70 -4.51 2.52
N SER A 87 -1.18 -3.42 3.11
CA SER A 87 -1.59 -3.39 4.53
C SER A 87 -2.82 -4.25 4.82
N TRP A 88 -3.73 -4.42 3.85
CA TRP A 88 -5.08 -4.95 4.12
C TRP A 88 -5.50 -6.14 3.24
N SER A 89 -4.59 -6.66 2.43
CA SER A 89 -4.83 -7.85 1.58
C SER A 89 -3.57 -8.70 1.45
N ASN A 90 -3.74 -9.96 1.06
CA ASN A 90 -2.66 -10.87 0.67
C ASN A 90 -2.71 -11.13 -0.84
N GLU A 91 -1.65 -11.73 -1.39
CA GLU A 91 -1.65 -12.17 -2.78
C GLU A 91 -2.83 -13.12 -3.05
N GLY A 92 -3.41 -13.00 -4.24
CA GLY A 92 -4.61 -13.73 -4.65
C GLY A 92 -5.95 -13.15 -4.18
N ASP A 93 -5.96 -12.27 -3.17
CA ASP A 93 -7.18 -11.56 -2.74
C ASP A 93 -7.72 -10.67 -3.87
N ILE A 94 -9.01 -10.30 -3.78
CA ILE A 94 -9.66 -9.37 -4.71
C ILE A 94 -9.73 -7.97 -4.09
N VAL A 95 -9.24 -6.97 -4.80
CA VAL A 95 -9.39 -5.55 -4.45
C VAL A 95 -10.47 -4.91 -5.31
N PHE A 96 -11.46 -4.28 -4.67
CA PHE A 96 -12.55 -3.59 -5.36
C PHE A 96 -12.41 -2.07 -5.26
N ASP A 97 -12.47 -1.37 -6.39
CA ASP A 97 -12.53 0.10 -6.46
C ASP A 97 -13.79 0.55 -7.22
N PRO A 98 -14.81 1.09 -6.52
CA PRO A 98 -16.07 1.49 -7.14
C PRO A 98 -16.03 2.83 -7.89
N MET A 99 -14.90 3.56 -7.84
CA MET A 99 -14.71 4.87 -8.49
C MET A 99 -13.29 4.91 -9.07
N CYS A 100 -12.98 3.95 -9.94
CA CYS A 100 -11.61 3.60 -10.27
C CYS A 100 -10.86 4.68 -11.06
N GLY A 101 -11.55 5.65 -11.66
CA GLY A 101 -10.95 6.80 -12.34
C GLY A 101 -9.94 6.37 -13.40
N SER A 102 -8.67 6.73 -13.23
CA SER A 102 -7.58 6.32 -14.12
C SER A 102 -7.01 4.93 -13.85
N GLY A 103 -7.63 4.13 -12.96
CA GLY A 103 -7.27 2.74 -12.69
C GLY A 103 -6.09 2.55 -11.73
N THR A 104 -5.75 3.53 -10.89
CA THR A 104 -4.58 3.42 -10.00
C THR A 104 -4.68 2.26 -9.01
N VAL A 105 -5.83 2.01 -8.38
CA VAL A 105 -6.01 0.84 -7.49
C VAL A 105 -5.89 -0.46 -8.27
N CYS A 106 -6.57 -0.56 -9.41
CA CYS A 106 -6.54 -1.74 -10.27
C CYS A 106 -5.09 -2.10 -10.67
N LYS A 107 -4.32 -1.10 -11.12
CA LYS A 107 -2.93 -1.29 -11.51
C LYS A 107 -2.09 -1.79 -10.34
N MET A 108 -2.19 -1.13 -9.18
CA MET A 108 -1.38 -1.52 -8.02
C MET A 108 -1.79 -2.86 -7.42
N ALA A 109 -3.07 -3.22 -7.49
CA ALA A 109 -3.55 -4.55 -7.09
C ALA A 109 -2.93 -5.61 -8.00
N TYR A 110 -3.02 -5.42 -9.32
CA TYR A 110 -2.43 -6.33 -10.31
C TYR A 110 -0.92 -6.51 -10.12
N LEU A 111 -0.16 -5.42 -10.04
CA LEU A 111 1.30 -5.47 -9.88
C LEU A 111 1.75 -6.12 -8.56
N ASN A 112 0.89 -6.07 -7.53
CA ASN A 112 1.14 -6.73 -6.26
C ASN A 112 0.49 -8.14 -6.22
N GLY A 113 0.11 -8.74 -7.34
CA GLY A 113 -0.40 -10.13 -7.35
C GLY A 113 -1.77 -10.30 -6.70
N ARG A 114 -2.59 -9.24 -6.65
CA ARG A 114 -4.01 -9.31 -6.27
C ARG A 114 -4.87 -9.31 -7.53
N ASN A 115 -6.01 -9.97 -7.43
CA ASN A 115 -7.10 -9.78 -8.39
C ASN A 115 -7.75 -8.40 -8.14
N TYR A 116 -8.42 -7.84 -9.14
CA TYR A 116 -9.10 -6.57 -8.97
C TYR A 116 -10.43 -6.50 -9.71
N ILE A 117 -11.32 -5.66 -9.19
CA ILE A 117 -12.55 -5.24 -9.87
C ILE A 117 -12.58 -3.72 -9.77
N GLY A 118 -12.72 -3.03 -10.90
CA GLY A 118 -12.85 -1.58 -10.95
C GLY A 118 -14.11 -1.20 -11.71
N CYS A 119 -14.85 -0.23 -11.21
CA CYS A 119 -15.89 0.44 -11.98
C CYS A 119 -15.82 1.95 -11.82
N ASP A 120 -16.34 2.66 -12.81
CA ASP A 120 -16.50 4.10 -12.81
C ASP A 120 -17.79 4.44 -13.57
N ILE A 121 -18.49 5.48 -13.14
CA ILE A 121 -19.70 5.95 -13.82
C ILE A 121 -19.38 6.57 -15.18
N SER A 122 -18.18 7.12 -15.33
CA SER A 122 -17.70 7.72 -16.57
C SER A 122 -17.09 6.66 -17.47
N SER A 123 -17.73 6.37 -18.60
CA SER A 123 -17.17 5.46 -19.61
C SER A 123 -15.78 5.92 -20.07
N LYS A 124 -15.57 7.24 -20.23
CA LYS A 124 -14.27 7.81 -20.56
C LYS A 124 -13.19 7.44 -19.56
N TYR A 125 -13.50 7.47 -18.26
CA TYR A 125 -12.52 7.14 -17.22
C TYR A 125 -12.27 5.62 -17.16
N ALA A 126 -13.32 4.82 -17.29
CA ALA A 126 -13.18 3.38 -17.44
C ALA A 126 -12.30 2.99 -18.65
N ASP A 127 -12.42 3.71 -19.78
CA ASP A 127 -11.58 3.50 -20.97
C ASP A 127 -10.10 3.89 -20.73
N ILE A 128 -9.85 4.97 -19.98
CA ILE A 128 -8.50 5.36 -19.54
C ILE A 128 -7.90 4.25 -18.67
N ALA A 129 -8.63 3.79 -17.65
CA ALA A 129 -8.20 2.73 -16.74
C ALA A 129 -7.89 1.44 -17.51
N LYS A 130 -8.80 1.02 -18.39
CA LYS A 130 -8.62 -0.16 -19.24
C LYS A 130 -7.39 -0.05 -20.13
N SER A 131 -7.26 1.05 -20.87
CA SER A 131 -6.11 1.26 -21.77
C SER A 131 -4.78 1.28 -21.01
N ARG A 132 -4.77 1.85 -19.80
CA ARG A 132 -3.60 1.83 -18.91
C ARG A 132 -3.25 0.41 -18.47
N LEU A 133 -4.22 -0.37 -17.99
CA LEU A 133 -4.04 -1.74 -17.50
C LEU A 133 -3.61 -2.72 -18.60
N ASP A 134 -4.20 -2.61 -19.79
CA ASP A 134 -3.86 -3.40 -20.98
C ASP A 134 -2.35 -3.42 -21.26
N SER A 135 -1.66 -2.30 -21.01
CA SER A 135 -0.20 -2.19 -21.23
C SER A 135 0.61 -3.06 -20.26
N TYR A 136 0.11 -3.30 -19.05
CA TYR A 136 0.76 -4.11 -18.02
C TYR A 136 0.44 -5.60 -18.19
N GLU A 137 -0.82 -5.93 -18.44
CA GLU A 137 -1.24 -7.33 -18.61
C GLU A 137 -0.59 -7.98 -19.84
N LYS A 138 -0.46 -7.24 -20.94
CA LYS A 138 0.21 -7.72 -22.16
C LYS A 138 1.71 -7.94 -21.95
N GLN A 139 2.38 -7.08 -21.18
CA GLN A 139 3.81 -7.21 -20.88
C GLN A 139 4.10 -8.48 -20.07
N LEU A 140 3.30 -8.77 -19.04
CA LEU A 140 3.48 -9.98 -18.22
C LEU A 140 3.17 -11.27 -18.99
N ASN A 141 2.16 -11.25 -19.87
CA ASN A 141 1.85 -12.38 -20.75
C ASN A 141 2.93 -12.67 -21.81
N LEU A 142 3.75 -11.68 -22.15
CA LEU A 142 4.87 -11.88 -23.08
C LEU A 142 5.99 -12.70 -22.44
N PHE A 143 6.25 -12.51 -21.14
CA PHE A 143 7.30 -13.22 -20.42
C PHE A 143 6.85 -14.57 -19.83
N SER A 144 5.56 -14.73 -19.51
CA SER A 144 5.02 -16.02 -19.04
C SER A 144 5.00 -17.12 -20.11
N LYS A 145 5.13 -16.74 -21.40
CA LYS A 145 5.24 -17.67 -22.54
C LYS A 145 6.67 -18.09 -22.89
N ILE A 146 7.67 -17.57 -22.19
CA ILE A 146 9.11 -17.81 -22.49
C ILE A 146 9.73 -18.88 -21.55
N LEU A 147 8.95 -19.46 -20.64
CA LEU A 147 9.33 -20.60 -19.78
C LEU A 147 8.43 -21.80 -20.09
#